data_AF-A0A7S2M381-F1
#
_entry.id   AF-A0A7S2M381-F1
#
_cell.length_a   1.000
_cell.length_b   1.000
_cell.length_c   1.000
_cell.angle_alpha   90.00
_cell.angle_beta   90.00
_cell.angle_gamma   90.00
#
_symmetry.space_group_name_H-M   'P 1'
#
loop_
_entity.id
_entity.type
_entity.pdbx_description
1 polymer ?
#
loop_
_entity_poly.entity_id
_entity_poly.type
_entity_poly.pdbx_seq_one_letter_code
_entity_poly.pdbx_strand_id
1 'polypeptide(L)'
;RQQQQQQAQGYDSLCPQETIEEEEEEESTDGFETTEAPAGGVRSPVAQPKPGTMGAPNRRLSREELDERIHVLEGREEVDVVHQRIRDRARASVARRAGEEVERFLGMLRERGEGNITLAWRRYFDSDGDGELSFREFCTTLREFGYQGDVQKLWLKLKSMALATGGRRVTLDVVDPAGAAILNAFGQWCKDKYGGPLECFRVIDEDGSDSLTIEEFAEGVEALGFLEDPQALPPAIRSRELIMRNLFPLLDQGGGGCVTADELLFLESDLAKRDRARKEIEKIREQGHGGADLEPLTAGADDFLKSVYM
;
A
#
# COMPACT_ATOMS: atom_id res chain seq x y z
N ARG A 1 -31.80 15.35 37.05
CA ARG A 1 -32.42 14.45 36.05
C ARG A 1 -33.61 15.16 35.40
N GLN A 2 -33.32 16.05 34.45
CA GLN A 2 -34.21 16.66 33.44
C GLN A 2 -33.46 17.89 32.92
N GLN A 3 -32.47 17.63 32.06
CA GLN A 3 -31.83 18.57 31.12
C GLN A 3 -30.61 17.83 30.54
N GLN A 4 -30.90 16.92 29.62
CA GLN A 4 -29.96 16.36 28.63
C GLN A 4 -30.78 15.40 27.76
N GLN A 5 -31.56 15.98 26.84
CA GLN A 5 -32.14 15.28 25.69
C GLN A 5 -32.83 16.33 24.83
N GLN A 6 -32.04 17.03 24.03
CA GLN A 6 -32.48 17.80 22.86
C GLN A 6 -31.22 18.25 22.13
N GLN A 7 -30.96 17.63 20.99
CA GLN A 7 -30.20 18.10 19.81
C GLN A 7 -29.52 16.91 19.12
N ALA A 8 -30.31 16.19 18.33
CA ALA A 8 -29.82 15.32 17.27
C ALA A 8 -30.92 15.24 16.23
N GLN A 9 -30.96 16.21 15.31
CA GLN A 9 -31.71 16.13 14.04
C GLN A 9 -31.34 17.33 13.18
N GLY A 10 -30.92 17.05 11.95
CA GLY A 10 -30.66 18.03 10.90
C GLY A 10 -29.20 18.09 10.51
N TYR A 11 -28.82 17.35 9.46
CA TYR A 11 -28.08 17.84 8.30
C TYR A 11 -28.09 16.71 7.26
N ASP A 12 -29.11 16.78 6.42
CA ASP A 12 -29.22 16.06 5.15
C ASP A 12 -28.81 17.04 4.03
N SER A 13 -28.30 16.48 2.94
CA SER A 13 -28.06 17.12 1.64
C SER A 13 -26.94 18.17 1.52
N LEU A 14 -25.90 17.83 0.75
CA LEU A 14 -25.52 18.49 -0.53
C LEU A 14 -24.15 17.93 -0.99
N CYS A 15 -24.16 17.09 -2.02
CA CYS A 15 -22.98 16.63 -2.74
C CYS A 15 -22.94 17.37 -4.09
N PRO A 16 -21.90 18.15 -4.42
CA PRO A 16 -21.76 18.72 -5.76
C PRO A 16 -21.27 17.65 -6.74
N GLN A 17 -21.96 17.51 -7.86
CA GLN A 17 -21.49 16.75 -9.00
C GLN A 17 -20.47 17.59 -9.77
N GLU A 18 -19.23 17.13 -9.86
CA GLU A 18 -18.28 17.61 -10.87
C GLU A 18 -17.97 16.48 -11.85
N THR A 19 -18.06 16.87 -13.11
CA THR A 19 -17.91 16.12 -14.36
C THR A 19 -16.49 15.60 -14.52
N ILE A 20 -16.35 14.30 -14.80
CA ILE A 20 -15.10 13.67 -15.22
C ILE A 20 -15.12 13.64 -16.74
N GLU A 21 -14.19 14.36 -17.37
CA GLU A 21 -13.88 14.23 -18.79
C GLU A 21 -13.10 12.91 -18.99
N GLU A 22 -13.66 12.01 -19.80
CA GLU A 22 -13.03 10.75 -20.20
C GLU A 22 -12.17 11.02 -21.45
N GLU A 23 -10.85 10.90 -21.32
CA GLU A 23 -9.92 10.80 -22.45
C GLU A 23 -9.87 9.33 -22.90
N GLU A 24 -10.36 9.06 -24.11
CA GLU A 24 -10.28 7.77 -24.79
C GLU A 24 -8.91 7.60 -25.48
N GLU A 25 -8.15 6.58 -25.08
CA GLU A 25 -7.01 6.07 -25.88
C GLU A 25 -7.47 4.88 -26.73
N GLU A 26 -7.49 5.07 -28.06
CA GLU A 26 -7.73 4.04 -29.06
C GLU A 26 -6.48 3.16 -29.24
N GLU A 27 -6.61 1.83 -29.11
CA GLU A 27 -5.61 0.89 -29.62
C GLU A 27 -6.19 0.02 -30.74
N SER A 28 -5.49 0.09 -31.87
CA SER A 28 -5.76 -0.50 -33.17
C SER A 28 -5.77 -2.02 -33.18
N THR A 29 -6.81 -2.61 -33.76
CA THR A 29 -6.81 -4.01 -34.22
C THR A 29 -6.56 -4.05 -35.73
N ASP A 30 -5.50 -4.72 -36.16
CA ASP A 30 -5.35 -5.11 -37.56
C ASP A 30 -4.80 -6.54 -37.66
N GLY A 31 -5.23 -7.27 -38.70
CA GLY A 31 -4.55 -8.50 -39.16
C GLY A 31 -5.36 -9.80 -39.14
N PHE A 32 -6.27 -9.91 -40.11
CA PHE A 32 -6.93 -11.14 -40.55
C PHE A 32 -5.95 -11.99 -41.40
N GLU A 33 -5.88 -13.32 -41.20
CA GLU A 33 -5.49 -14.21 -42.31
C GLU A 33 -6.14 -15.60 -42.19
N THR A 34 -6.92 -15.92 -43.22
CA THR A 34 -7.64 -17.17 -43.50
C THR A 34 -6.76 -18.16 -44.27
N THR A 35 -6.84 -19.46 -43.95
CA THR A 35 -6.73 -20.53 -44.97
C THR A 35 -7.42 -21.82 -44.55
N GLU A 36 -8.43 -22.18 -45.36
CA GLU A 36 -8.78 -23.48 -45.97
C GLU A 36 -8.91 -24.80 -45.18
N ALA A 37 -10.06 -25.45 -45.44
CA ALA A 37 -10.43 -26.81 -45.07
C ALA A 37 -9.86 -27.87 -46.04
N PRO A 38 -9.96 -29.16 -45.67
CA PRO A 38 -10.51 -30.12 -46.62
C PRO A 38 -11.59 -31.03 -46.02
N ALA A 39 -12.53 -31.38 -46.90
CA ALA A 39 -13.65 -32.28 -46.66
C ALA A 39 -13.22 -33.75 -46.62
N GLY A 40 -13.84 -34.53 -45.73
CA GLY A 40 -13.72 -35.99 -45.69
C GLY A 40 -14.67 -36.57 -44.66
N GLY A 41 -15.87 -36.96 -45.09
CA GLY A 41 -16.91 -37.49 -44.22
C GLY A 41 -16.73 -38.97 -43.88
N VAL A 42 -17.19 -39.36 -42.69
CA VAL A 42 -17.78 -40.69 -42.43
C VAL A 42 -18.89 -40.51 -41.39
N ARG A 43 -20.10 -40.93 -41.75
CA ARG A 43 -21.30 -41.01 -40.89
C ARG A 43 -21.23 -42.22 -39.96
N SER A 44 -21.64 -42.06 -38.70
CA SER A 44 -22.35 -43.05 -37.84
C SER A 44 -22.62 -42.44 -36.45
N PRO A 45 -23.56 -42.96 -35.64
CA PRO A 45 -25.01 -42.89 -35.82
C PRO A 45 -25.69 -42.07 -34.70
N VAL A 46 -26.90 -41.61 -35.01
CA VAL A 46 -27.84 -40.90 -34.11
C VAL A 46 -28.10 -41.71 -32.85
N ALA A 47 -27.72 -41.17 -31.68
CA ALA A 47 -28.15 -41.67 -30.39
C ALA A 47 -29.66 -41.38 -30.21
N GLN A 48 -30.45 -42.42 -30.02
CA GLN A 48 -31.87 -42.31 -29.70
C GLN A 48 -32.06 -41.64 -28.32
N PRO A 49 -33.03 -40.72 -28.17
CA PRO A 49 -33.35 -40.14 -26.87
C PRO A 49 -34.07 -41.16 -25.98
N LYS A 50 -33.63 -41.23 -24.72
CA LYS A 50 -34.23 -42.03 -23.65
C LYS A 50 -35.69 -41.61 -23.41
N PRO A 51 -36.63 -42.54 -23.15
CA PRO A 51 -38.01 -42.20 -22.82
C PRO A 51 -38.12 -41.81 -21.34
N GLY A 52 -38.82 -40.70 -21.07
CA GLY A 52 -39.35 -40.42 -19.74
C GLY A 52 -38.81 -39.16 -19.08
N THR A 53 -39.41 -38.02 -19.42
CA THR A 53 -39.96 -37.06 -18.45
C THR A 53 -41.01 -36.25 -19.21
N MET A 54 -42.29 -36.53 -19.01
CA MET A 54 -43.36 -35.71 -19.60
C MET A 54 -43.24 -34.30 -19.01
N GLY A 55 -42.77 -33.35 -19.82
CA GLY A 55 -42.89 -31.93 -19.52
C GLY A 55 -44.37 -31.58 -19.43
N ALA A 56 -44.76 -30.93 -18.32
CA ALA A 56 -46.11 -30.41 -18.16
C ALA A 56 -46.47 -29.51 -19.35
N PRO A 57 -47.70 -29.59 -19.89
CA PRO A 57 -48.09 -28.73 -21.00
C PRO A 57 -48.02 -27.28 -20.56
N ASN A 58 -47.46 -26.43 -21.43
CA ASN A 58 -47.40 -24.99 -21.23
C ASN A 58 -48.82 -24.41 -21.32
N ARG A 59 -49.61 -24.57 -20.26
CA ARG A 59 -50.99 -24.13 -20.14
C ARG A 59 -51.00 -22.60 -20.08
N ARG A 60 -51.62 -21.95 -21.06
CA ARG A 60 -51.98 -20.53 -20.96
C ARG A 60 -53.00 -20.39 -19.85
N LEU A 61 -52.66 -19.60 -18.84
CA LEU A 61 -53.51 -19.31 -17.70
C LEU A 61 -54.70 -18.47 -18.14
N SER A 62 -55.89 -18.73 -17.58
CA SER A 62 -57.01 -17.82 -17.73
C SER A 62 -56.72 -16.49 -17.03
N ARG A 63 -57.47 -15.45 -17.37
CA ARG A 63 -57.33 -14.12 -16.74
C ARG A 63 -57.56 -14.19 -15.22
N GLU A 64 -58.49 -15.02 -14.78
CA GLU A 64 -58.78 -15.28 -13.35
C GLU A 64 -57.62 -16.03 -12.65
N GLU A 65 -57.01 -17.02 -13.32
CA GLU A 65 -55.83 -17.72 -12.80
C GLU A 65 -54.58 -16.82 -12.76
N LEU A 66 -54.52 -15.83 -13.66
CA LEU A 66 -53.49 -14.79 -13.66
C LEU A 66 -53.71 -13.83 -12.48
N ASP A 67 -54.94 -13.37 -12.28
CA ASP A 67 -55.30 -12.45 -11.21
C ASP A 67 -55.16 -13.12 -9.82
N GLU A 68 -55.47 -14.40 -9.66
CA GLU A 68 -55.16 -15.16 -8.44
C GLU A 68 -53.66 -15.32 -8.21
N ARG A 69 -52.88 -15.57 -9.27
CA ARG A 69 -51.42 -15.65 -9.15
C ARG A 69 -50.80 -14.30 -8.81
N ILE A 70 -51.31 -13.21 -9.37
CA ILE A 70 -50.93 -11.84 -9.05
C ILE A 70 -51.32 -11.54 -7.60
N HIS A 71 -52.53 -11.88 -7.16
CA HIS A 71 -52.98 -11.69 -5.77
C HIS A 71 -52.16 -12.52 -4.76
N VAL A 72 -51.74 -13.73 -5.11
CA VAL A 72 -50.83 -14.58 -4.30
C VAL A 72 -49.40 -14.02 -4.28
N LEU A 73 -48.99 -13.28 -5.31
CA LEU A 73 -47.73 -12.55 -5.37
C LEU A 73 -47.79 -11.19 -4.64
N GLU A 74 -48.95 -10.53 -4.61
CA GLU A 74 -49.22 -9.28 -3.89
C GLU A 74 -49.15 -9.43 -2.36
N GLY A 75 -49.08 -10.67 -1.85
CA GLY A 75 -48.74 -10.98 -0.46
C GLY A 75 -47.25 -11.23 -0.19
N ARG A 76 -46.39 -11.11 -1.22
CA ARG A 76 -44.93 -11.25 -1.11
C ARG A 76 -44.34 -9.85 -1.25
N GLU A 77 -43.46 -9.52 -0.31
CA GLU A 77 -42.76 -8.23 -0.14
C GLU A 77 -42.63 -7.38 -1.41
N GLU A 78 -42.89 -6.07 -1.28
CA GLU A 78 -42.76 -5.12 -2.40
C GLU A 78 -41.47 -5.34 -3.20
N VAL A 79 -41.57 -5.26 -4.52
CA VAL A 79 -40.46 -5.54 -5.46
C VAL A 79 -39.20 -4.74 -5.11
N ASP A 80 -39.37 -3.51 -4.64
CA ASP A 80 -38.27 -2.65 -4.21
C ASP A 80 -37.53 -3.18 -2.97
N VAL A 81 -38.26 -3.77 -2.02
CA VAL A 81 -37.70 -4.44 -0.83
C VAL A 81 -36.90 -5.68 -1.25
N VAL A 82 -37.41 -6.45 -2.22
CA VAL A 82 -36.72 -7.62 -2.77
C VAL A 82 -35.44 -7.20 -3.52
N HIS A 83 -35.51 -6.18 -4.38
CA HIS A 83 -34.34 -5.65 -5.08
C HIS A 83 -33.30 -5.06 -4.13
N GLN A 84 -33.72 -4.34 -3.09
CA GLN A 84 -32.82 -3.82 -2.06
C GLN A 84 -32.08 -4.96 -1.34
N ARG A 85 -32.80 -6.01 -0.91
CA ARG A 85 -32.17 -7.18 -0.29
C ARG A 85 -31.17 -7.90 -1.20
N ILE A 86 -31.48 -8.03 -2.49
CA ILE A 86 -30.56 -8.62 -3.47
C ILE A 86 -29.30 -7.76 -3.59
N ARG A 87 -29.45 -6.43 -3.69
CA ARG A 87 -28.31 -5.49 -3.71
C ARG A 87 -27.48 -5.57 -2.44
N ASP A 88 -28.11 -5.58 -1.27
CA ASP A 88 -27.42 -5.66 0.02
C ASP A 88 -26.66 -6.98 0.17
N ARG A 89 -27.26 -8.10 -0.25
CA ARG A 89 -26.61 -9.41 -0.25
C ARG A 89 -25.43 -9.48 -1.22
N ALA A 90 -25.58 -8.90 -2.42
CA ALA A 90 -24.49 -8.79 -3.37
C ALA A 90 -23.34 -7.93 -2.83
N ARG A 91 -23.65 -6.77 -2.24
CA ARG A 91 -22.68 -5.87 -1.60
C ARG A 91 -21.93 -6.56 -0.46
N ALA A 92 -22.64 -7.27 0.41
CA ALA A 92 -22.04 -8.04 1.50
C ALA A 92 -21.13 -9.16 0.97
N SER A 93 -21.53 -9.86 -0.10
CA SER A 93 -20.72 -10.90 -0.73
C SER A 93 -19.43 -10.34 -1.32
N VAL A 94 -19.50 -9.20 -2.01
CA VAL A 94 -18.33 -8.50 -2.57
C VAL A 94 -17.41 -8.00 -1.46
N ALA A 95 -17.96 -7.39 -0.40
CA ALA A 95 -17.18 -6.93 0.73
C ALA A 95 -16.45 -8.07 1.45
N ARG A 96 -17.10 -9.22 1.60
CA ARG A 96 -16.50 -10.45 2.17
C ARG A 96 -15.32 -10.94 1.32
N ARG A 97 -15.51 -11.07 0.01
CA ARG A 97 -14.44 -11.48 -0.93
C ARG A 97 -13.28 -10.49 -0.92
N ALA A 98 -13.54 -9.18 -0.89
CA ALA A 98 -12.50 -8.18 -0.79
C ALA A 98 -11.72 -8.28 0.54
N GLY A 99 -12.38 -8.61 1.65
CA GLY A 99 -11.70 -8.90 2.92
C GLY A 99 -10.79 -10.14 2.84
N GLU A 100 -11.23 -11.19 2.15
CA GLU A 100 -10.41 -12.40 1.91
C GLU A 100 -9.14 -12.08 1.09
N GLU A 101 -9.24 -11.21 0.08
CA GLU A 101 -8.07 -10.78 -0.70
C GLU A 101 -7.08 -9.96 0.14
N VAL A 102 -7.58 -9.07 1.02
CA VAL A 102 -6.72 -8.32 1.95
C VAL A 102 -6.00 -9.28 2.91
N GLU A 103 -6.70 -10.25 3.49
CA GLU A 103 -6.03 -11.22 4.37
C GLU A 103 -5.01 -12.08 3.64
N ARG A 104 -5.27 -12.47 2.37
CA ARG A 104 -4.26 -13.15 1.54
C ARG A 104 -3.04 -12.26 1.32
N PHE A 105 -3.25 -10.97 1.06
CA PHE A 105 -2.17 -10.01 0.89
C PHE A 105 -1.35 -9.83 2.18
N LEU A 106 -2.01 -9.64 3.33
CA LEU A 106 -1.33 -9.54 4.62
C LEU A 106 -0.61 -10.85 4.99
N GLY A 107 -1.17 -12.01 4.65
CA GLY A 107 -0.51 -13.30 4.81
C GLY A 107 0.80 -13.39 4.03
N MET A 108 0.78 -12.92 2.77
CA MET A 108 1.99 -12.84 1.94
C MET A 108 3.03 -11.88 2.54
N LEU A 109 2.62 -10.69 3.01
CA LEU A 109 3.53 -9.75 3.67
C LEU A 109 4.18 -10.37 4.92
N ARG A 110 3.40 -11.07 5.76
CA ARG A 110 3.94 -11.78 6.92
C ARG A 110 4.94 -12.85 6.52
N GLU A 111 4.68 -13.62 5.46
CA GLU A 111 5.61 -14.64 4.99
C GLU A 111 6.93 -14.02 4.48
N ARG A 112 6.83 -12.94 3.70
CA ARG A 112 7.99 -12.26 3.09
C ARG A 112 8.79 -11.40 4.07
N GLY A 113 8.17 -10.94 5.14
CA GLY A 113 8.76 -10.08 6.16
C GLY A 113 9.11 -10.81 7.45
N GLU A 114 9.25 -12.13 7.42
CA GLU A 114 9.65 -12.93 8.58
C GLU A 114 8.70 -12.74 9.79
N GLY A 115 7.41 -12.57 9.50
CA GLY A 115 6.34 -12.28 10.46
C GLY A 115 6.05 -10.78 10.66
N ASN A 116 6.87 -9.89 10.10
CA ASN A 116 6.74 -8.44 10.22
C ASN A 116 6.23 -7.81 8.90
N ILE A 117 5.02 -7.26 8.94
CA ILE A 117 4.38 -6.64 7.76
C ILE A 117 5.11 -5.38 7.33
N THR A 118 5.49 -4.52 8.29
CA THR A 118 6.24 -3.29 8.01
C THR A 118 7.57 -3.56 7.34
N LEU A 119 8.28 -4.61 7.75
CA LEU A 119 9.53 -5.02 7.12
C LEU A 119 9.32 -5.42 5.65
N ALA A 120 8.31 -6.25 5.36
CA ALA A 120 7.98 -6.61 3.98
C ALA A 120 7.55 -5.40 3.15
N TRP A 121 6.77 -4.49 3.74
CA TRP A 121 6.37 -3.26 3.07
C TRP A 121 7.59 -2.43 2.65
N ARG A 122 8.48 -2.12 3.60
CA ARG A 122 9.70 -1.35 3.35
C ARG A 122 10.61 -2.01 2.32
N ARG A 123 10.77 -3.34 2.38
CA ARG A 123 11.66 -4.07 1.46
C ARG A 123 11.15 -4.10 0.02
N TYR A 124 9.84 -4.23 -0.19
CA TYR A 124 9.30 -4.65 -1.48
C TYR A 124 8.26 -3.72 -2.10
N PHE A 125 7.62 -2.88 -1.29
CA PHE A 125 6.53 -1.98 -1.73
C PHE A 125 6.95 -0.51 -1.67
N ASP A 126 7.80 -0.14 -0.71
CA ASP A 126 8.30 1.22 -0.49
C ASP A 126 9.83 1.26 -0.66
N SER A 127 10.30 0.76 -1.81
CA SER A 127 11.73 0.64 -2.10
C SER A 127 12.43 1.97 -2.33
N ASP A 128 11.71 2.96 -2.84
CA ASP A 128 12.21 4.33 -3.02
C ASP A 128 12.08 5.17 -1.73
N GLY A 129 11.30 4.69 -0.76
CA GLY A 129 11.16 5.23 0.57
C GLY A 129 10.30 6.49 0.63
N ASP A 130 9.47 6.77 -0.38
CA ASP A 130 8.54 7.91 -0.38
C ASP A 130 7.36 7.73 0.58
N GLY A 131 7.16 6.51 1.09
CA GLY A 131 6.13 6.15 2.06
C GLY A 131 4.74 5.94 1.43
N GLU A 132 4.58 6.16 0.13
CA GLU A 132 3.34 6.01 -0.62
C GLU A 132 3.43 4.84 -1.59
N LEU A 133 2.48 3.91 -1.51
CA LEU A 133 2.39 2.85 -2.50
C LEU A 133 1.64 3.35 -3.74
N SER A 134 2.29 3.34 -4.90
CA SER A 134 1.65 3.56 -6.19
C SER A 134 1.04 2.26 -6.75
N PHE A 135 0.10 2.39 -7.69
CA PHE A 135 -0.49 1.21 -8.36
C PHE A 135 0.56 0.45 -9.18
N ARG A 136 1.56 1.16 -9.72
CA ARG A 136 2.61 0.56 -10.54
C ARG A 136 3.53 -0.32 -9.69
N GLU A 137 4.02 0.18 -8.56
CA GLU A 137 4.82 -0.62 -7.61
C GLU A 137 4.01 -1.82 -7.15
N PHE A 138 2.77 -1.59 -6.72
CA PHE A 138 1.88 -2.64 -6.26
C PHE A 138 1.73 -3.77 -7.29
N CYS A 139 1.44 -3.45 -8.56
CA CYS A 139 1.32 -4.45 -9.61
C CYS A 139 2.63 -5.15 -9.95
N THR A 140 3.75 -4.43 -9.89
CA THR A 140 5.09 -4.97 -10.18
C THR A 140 5.47 -5.99 -9.11
N THR A 141 5.43 -5.59 -7.83
CA THR A 141 5.79 -6.43 -6.69
C THR A 141 4.88 -7.66 -6.58
N LEU A 142 3.56 -7.50 -6.78
CA LEU A 142 2.64 -8.65 -6.73
C LEU A 142 2.87 -9.66 -7.86
N ARG A 143 3.30 -9.18 -9.04
CA ARG A 143 3.67 -10.07 -10.16
C ARG A 143 4.93 -10.84 -9.84
N GLU A 144 5.95 -10.18 -9.31
CA GLU A 144 7.21 -10.82 -8.88
C GLU A 144 6.98 -11.89 -7.80
N PHE A 145 6.01 -11.65 -6.92
CA PHE A 145 5.64 -12.59 -5.87
C PHE A 145 4.71 -13.71 -6.33
N GLY A 146 4.23 -13.67 -7.58
CA GLY A 146 3.29 -14.66 -8.10
C GLY A 146 1.95 -14.66 -7.37
N TYR A 147 1.46 -13.49 -6.94
CA TYR A 147 0.21 -13.36 -6.19
C TYR A 147 -0.98 -13.91 -6.99
N GLN A 148 -1.65 -14.92 -6.46
CA GLN A 148 -2.82 -15.55 -7.06
C GLN A 148 -4.09 -14.98 -6.45
N GLY A 149 -4.56 -13.85 -6.99
CA GLY A 149 -5.76 -13.16 -6.50
C GLY A 149 -6.22 -12.03 -7.42
N ASP A 150 -7.29 -11.35 -7.02
CA ASP A 150 -7.86 -10.24 -7.79
C ASP A 150 -7.19 -8.93 -7.38
N VAL A 151 -6.11 -8.61 -8.09
CA VAL A 151 -5.26 -7.43 -7.84
C VAL A 151 -6.05 -6.13 -7.89
N GLN A 152 -7.00 -6.00 -8.82
CA GLN A 152 -7.80 -4.78 -8.96
C GLN A 152 -8.73 -4.59 -7.76
N LYS A 153 -9.42 -5.66 -7.32
CA LYS A 153 -10.28 -5.60 -6.14
C LYS A 153 -9.48 -5.32 -4.88
N LEU A 154 -8.32 -5.94 -4.73
CA LEU A 154 -7.43 -5.69 -3.60
C LEU A 154 -6.98 -4.23 -3.56
N TRP A 155 -6.53 -3.68 -4.70
CA TRP A 155 -6.12 -2.28 -4.80
C TRP A 155 -7.24 -1.30 -4.42
N LEU A 156 -8.43 -1.49 -4.97
CA LEU A 156 -9.60 -0.65 -4.66
C LEU A 156 -9.96 -0.74 -3.17
N LYS A 157 -9.80 -1.92 -2.56
CA LYS A 157 -10.05 -2.12 -1.14
C LYS A 157 -9.02 -1.37 -0.28
N LEU A 158 -7.73 -1.45 -0.61
CA LEU A 158 -6.67 -0.70 0.09
C LEU A 158 -6.89 0.81 -0.02
N LYS A 159 -7.23 1.33 -1.21
CA LYS A 159 -7.60 2.74 -1.37
C LYS A 159 -8.82 3.14 -0.54
N SER A 160 -9.85 2.29 -0.50
CA SER A 160 -11.02 2.54 0.34
C SER A 160 -10.68 2.54 1.84
N MET A 161 -9.73 1.72 2.27
CA MET A 161 -9.25 1.71 3.65
C MET A 161 -8.45 2.98 3.97
N ALA A 162 -7.56 3.41 3.08
CA ALA A 162 -6.86 4.69 3.19
C ALA A 162 -7.82 5.87 3.31
N LEU A 163 -8.85 5.92 2.46
CA LEU A 163 -9.86 6.98 2.54
C LEU A 163 -10.62 6.96 3.86
N ALA A 164 -10.90 5.78 4.41
CA ALA A 164 -11.58 5.63 5.70
C ALA A 164 -10.74 6.12 6.88
N THR A 165 -9.40 6.10 6.76
CA THR A 165 -8.47 6.70 7.75
C THR A 165 -8.17 8.18 7.46
N GLY A 166 -8.78 8.76 6.42
CA GLY A 166 -8.58 10.16 6.01
C GLY A 166 -7.41 10.37 5.05
N GLY A 167 -6.72 9.30 4.65
CA GLY A 167 -5.64 9.31 3.68
C GLY A 167 -6.13 9.37 2.23
N ARG A 168 -5.33 9.96 1.33
CA ARG A 168 -5.56 9.95 -0.12
C ARG A 168 -4.70 8.94 -0.87
N ARG A 169 -3.79 8.30 -0.15
CA ARG A 169 -2.71 7.44 -0.66
C ARG A 169 -2.66 6.19 0.18
N VAL A 170 -2.19 5.10 -0.41
CA VAL A 170 -2.04 3.84 0.33
C VAL A 170 -0.67 3.90 1.00
N THR A 171 -0.67 4.13 2.30
CA THR A 171 0.51 4.26 3.15
C THR A 171 0.59 3.09 4.12
N LEU A 172 1.73 2.92 4.81
CA LEU A 172 1.96 1.79 5.71
C LEU A 172 0.87 1.64 6.79
N ASP A 173 0.31 2.74 7.31
CA ASP A 173 -0.74 2.72 8.34
C ASP A 173 -2.02 2.00 7.90
N VAL A 174 -2.25 1.87 6.59
CA VAL A 174 -3.40 1.14 6.04
C VAL A 174 -3.29 -0.36 6.31
N VAL A 175 -2.06 -0.90 6.33
CA VAL A 175 -1.79 -2.34 6.44
C VAL A 175 -1.15 -2.74 7.77
N ASP A 176 -0.38 -1.84 8.38
CA ASP A 176 0.28 -2.02 9.67
C ASP A 176 0.34 -0.68 10.45
N PRO A 177 -0.78 -0.26 11.09
CA PRO A 177 -0.82 0.94 11.91
C PRO A 177 0.19 0.95 13.07
N ALA A 178 0.52 -0.23 13.60
CA ALA A 178 1.42 -0.37 14.73
C ALA A 178 2.87 -0.10 14.31
N GLY A 179 3.32 -0.70 13.20
CA GLY A 179 4.64 -0.43 12.65
C GLY A 179 4.78 1.01 12.12
N ALA A 180 3.73 1.56 11.50
CA ALA A 180 3.70 2.98 11.14
C ALA A 180 3.88 3.90 12.36
N ALA A 181 3.23 3.58 13.49
CA ALA A 181 3.40 4.36 14.73
C ALA A 181 4.83 4.29 15.28
N ILE A 182 5.52 3.15 15.15
CA ILE A 182 6.92 2.99 15.56
C ILE A 182 7.84 3.90 14.74
N LEU A 183 7.73 3.82 13.41
CA LEU A 183 8.55 4.62 12.49
C LEU A 183 8.26 6.13 12.65
N ASN A 184 6.98 6.50 12.75
CA ASN A 184 6.58 7.89 12.94
C ASN A 184 7.10 8.46 14.27
N ALA A 185 7.03 7.69 15.36
CA ALA A 185 7.52 8.14 16.66
C ALA A 185 9.03 8.42 16.63
N PHE A 186 9.81 7.52 16.01
CA PHE A 186 11.25 7.69 15.88
C PHE A 186 11.62 8.84 14.93
N GLY A 187 11.03 8.88 13.72
CA GLY A 187 11.30 9.94 12.74
C GLY A 187 10.92 11.34 13.26
N GLN A 188 9.78 11.46 13.94
CA GLN A 188 9.36 12.72 14.55
C GLN A 188 10.32 13.16 15.66
N TRP A 189 10.80 12.23 16.50
CA TRP A 189 11.79 12.55 17.52
C TRP A 189 13.12 13.02 16.92
N CYS A 190 13.63 12.35 15.87
CA CYS A 190 14.83 12.79 15.16
C CYS A 190 14.67 14.22 14.62
N LYS A 191 13.50 14.52 14.03
CA LYS A 191 13.17 15.85 13.53
C LYS A 191 13.14 16.91 14.62
N ASP A 192 12.45 16.63 15.72
CA ASP A 192 12.23 17.60 16.80
C ASP A 192 13.50 17.90 17.60
N LYS A 193 14.37 16.91 17.79
CA LYS A 193 15.60 17.05 18.61
C LYS A 193 16.83 17.43 17.79
N TYR A 194 16.99 16.88 16.59
CA TYR A 194 18.23 16.98 15.80
C TYR A 194 18.03 17.64 14.44
N GLY A 195 16.80 17.94 14.05
CA GLY A 195 16.48 18.52 12.74
C GLY A 195 16.25 17.47 11.64
N GLY A 196 16.41 16.18 11.94
CA GLY A 196 16.07 15.07 11.05
C GLY A 196 16.83 13.78 11.36
N PRO A 197 16.54 12.70 10.62
CA PRO A 197 17.15 11.39 10.84
C PRO A 197 18.65 11.38 10.56
N LEU A 198 19.11 12.07 9.51
CA LEU A 198 20.54 12.11 9.14
C LEU A 198 21.38 12.80 10.23
N GLU A 199 20.88 13.91 10.78
CA GLU A 199 21.56 14.61 11.87
C GLU A 199 21.61 13.76 13.13
N CYS A 200 20.52 13.04 13.44
CA CYS A 200 20.50 12.09 14.54
C CYS A 200 21.53 10.95 14.34
N PHE A 201 21.61 10.41 13.12
CA PHE A 201 22.57 9.35 12.77
C PHE A 201 24.01 9.79 13.05
N ARG A 202 24.38 10.98 12.57
CA ARG A 202 25.74 11.54 12.73
C ARG A 202 26.14 11.77 14.19
N VAL A 203 25.17 12.01 15.07
CA VAL A 203 25.44 12.17 16.50
C VAL A 203 25.69 10.82 17.16
N ILE A 204 25.04 9.75 16.69
CA ILE A 204 25.21 8.39 17.23
C ILE A 204 26.49 7.74 16.68
N ASP A 205 26.83 8.00 15.42
CA ASP A 205 28.02 7.48 14.72
C ASP A 205 29.29 8.23 15.15
N GLU A 206 29.64 8.14 16.44
CA GLU A 206 30.78 8.86 17.04
C GLU A 206 32.14 8.43 16.45
N ASP A 207 32.23 7.19 15.96
CA ASP A 207 33.46 6.64 15.36
C ASP A 207 33.58 6.94 13.85
N GLY A 208 32.53 7.50 13.25
CA GLY A 208 32.48 7.87 11.83
C GLY A 208 32.59 6.66 10.90
N SER A 209 32.04 5.52 11.31
CA SER A 209 32.07 4.29 10.51
C SER A 209 31.08 4.30 9.34
N ASP A 210 30.21 5.31 9.25
CA ASP A 210 29.09 5.42 8.31
C ASP A 210 28.06 4.27 8.47
N SER A 211 28.06 3.60 9.62
CA SER A 211 27.14 2.49 9.94
C SER A 211 26.89 2.39 11.44
N LEU A 212 25.68 2.00 11.85
CA LEU A 212 25.35 1.78 13.25
C LEU A 212 24.96 0.32 13.46
N THR A 213 25.73 -0.41 14.26
CA THR A 213 25.31 -1.72 14.76
C THR A 213 24.07 -1.59 15.65
N ILE A 214 23.40 -2.71 15.90
CA ILE A 214 22.22 -2.73 16.76
C ILE A 214 22.53 -2.23 18.19
N GLU A 215 23.72 -2.52 18.71
CA GLU A 215 24.18 -2.02 20.00
C GLU A 215 24.43 -0.51 19.96
N GLU A 216 25.20 0.00 19.00
CA GLU A 216 25.50 1.45 18.86
C GLU A 216 24.22 2.26 18.66
N PHE A 217 23.32 1.79 17.79
CA PHE A 217 22.03 2.43 17.59
C PHE A 217 21.22 2.49 18.88
N ALA A 218 21.07 1.35 19.58
CA ALA A 218 20.23 1.26 20.77
C ALA A 218 20.81 2.06 21.95
N GLU A 219 22.14 2.05 22.13
CA GLU A 219 22.84 2.88 23.13
C GLU A 219 22.76 4.35 22.79
N GLY A 220 22.99 4.71 21.53
CA GLY A 220 22.90 6.07 21.04
C GLY A 220 21.53 6.68 21.28
N VAL A 221 20.46 6.04 20.82
CA VAL A 221 19.10 6.58 21.01
C VAL A 221 18.71 6.69 22.49
N GLU A 222 19.17 5.76 23.33
CA GLU A 222 18.95 5.82 24.78
C GLU A 222 19.71 7.00 25.41
N ALA A 223 21.01 7.16 25.10
CA ALA A 223 21.85 8.24 25.59
C ALA A 223 21.37 9.62 25.12
N LEU A 224 20.81 9.69 23.91
CA LEU A 224 20.21 10.89 23.31
C LEU A 224 18.82 11.22 23.85
N GLY A 225 18.29 10.42 24.76
CA GLY A 225 17.05 10.69 25.48
C GLY A 225 15.78 10.30 24.74
N PHE A 226 15.83 9.37 23.77
CA PHE A 226 14.62 8.84 23.14
C PHE A 226 13.68 8.18 24.16
N LEU A 227 14.25 7.53 25.17
CA LEU A 227 13.53 6.83 26.24
C LEU A 227 13.26 7.71 27.49
N GLU A 228 13.42 9.04 27.40
CA GLU A 228 13.15 9.95 28.54
C GLU A 228 11.69 9.93 29.00
N ASP A 229 10.74 9.83 28.05
CA ASP A 229 9.31 9.64 28.33
C ASP A 229 8.78 8.40 27.60
N PRO A 230 8.95 7.20 28.17
CA PRO A 230 8.48 5.96 27.56
C PRO A 230 6.96 5.92 27.38
N GLN A 231 6.20 6.71 28.15
CA GLN A 231 4.75 6.68 28.08
C GLN A 231 4.22 7.43 26.84
N ALA A 232 4.96 8.42 26.36
CA ALA A 232 4.71 9.08 25.07
C ALA A 232 5.02 8.17 23.87
N LEU A 233 5.85 7.13 24.05
CA LEU A 233 6.21 6.20 22.98
C LEU A 233 5.16 5.08 22.77
N PRO A 234 5.05 4.55 21.54
CA PRO A 234 4.34 3.32 21.27
C PRO A 234 4.79 2.17 22.20
N PRO A 235 3.88 1.32 22.72
CA PRO A 235 4.22 0.23 23.64
C PRO A 235 5.33 -0.71 23.13
N ALA A 236 5.48 -0.83 21.81
CA ALA A 236 6.46 -1.68 21.17
C ALA A 236 7.89 -1.13 21.18
N ILE A 237 8.16 0.09 21.66
CA ILE A 237 9.51 0.69 21.65
C ILE A 237 9.84 1.46 22.94
N ARG A 238 9.27 1.02 24.08
CA ARG A 238 9.43 1.71 25.39
C ARG A 238 10.68 1.34 26.18
N SER A 239 11.51 0.45 25.66
CA SER A 239 12.76 0.05 26.29
C SER A 239 13.81 -0.22 25.23
N ARG A 240 15.08 -0.27 25.64
CA ARG A 240 16.21 -0.60 24.77
C ARG A 240 16.00 -1.94 24.06
N GLU A 241 15.58 -2.99 24.77
CA GLU A 241 15.33 -4.32 24.20
C GLU A 241 14.20 -4.29 23.16
N LEU A 242 13.18 -3.46 23.40
CA LEU A 242 12.05 -3.30 22.49
C LEU A 242 12.44 -2.50 21.23
N ILE A 243 13.33 -1.52 21.36
CA ILE A 243 13.94 -0.80 20.22
C ILE A 243 14.73 -1.77 19.36
N MET A 244 15.63 -2.55 19.97
CA MET A 244 16.43 -3.56 19.27
C MET A 244 15.55 -4.59 18.56
N ARG A 245 14.45 -5.02 19.18
CA ARG A 245 13.57 -6.06 18.61
C ARG A 245 12.59 -5.54 17.55
N ASN A 246 12.06 -4.33 17.72
CA ASN A 246 10.89 -3.87 16.97
C ASN A 246 11.14 -2.62 16.11
N LEU A 247 12.11 -1.77 16.45
CA LEU A 247 12.47 -0.60 15.64
C LEU A 247 13.65 -0.90 14.72
N PHE A 248 14.76 -1.39 15.28
CA PHE A 248 16.00 -1.61 14.52
C PHE A 248 15.79 -2.45 13.23
N PRO A 249 15.06 -3.59 13.26
CA PRO A 249 14.85 -4.37 12.03
C PRO A 249 14.06 -3.65 10.95
N LEU A 250 13.30 -2.60 11.30
CA LEU A 250 12.56 -1.79 10.33
C LEU A 250 13.46 -0.76 9.63
N LEU A 251 14.59 -0.42 10.26
CA LEU A 251 15.62 0.48 9.73
C LEU A 251 16.66 -0.31 8.92
N ASP A 252 17.02 -1.51 9.38
CA ASP A 252 17.93 -2.44 8.70
C ASP A 252 17.19 -3.18 7.57
N GLN A 253 16.91 -2.44 6.48
CA GLN A 253 16.19 -2.97 5.33
C GLN A 253 16.89 -4.20 4.74
N GLY A 254 18.22 -4.24 4.74
CA GLY A 254 19.03 -5.34 4.23
C GLY A 254 19.14 -6.57 5.15
N GLY A 255 18.86 -6.42 6.45
CA GLY A 255 19.15 -7.46 7.45
C GLY A 255 20.65 -7.65 7.69
N GLY A 256 21.46 -6.61 7.46
CA GLY A 256 22.92 -6.64 7.58
C GLY A 256 23.41 -6.65 9.03
N GLY A 257 22.52 -6.38 9.99
CA GLY A 257 22.87 -6.18 11.41
C GLY A 257 23.44 -4.79 11.71
N CYS A 258 23.44 -3.90 10.71
CA CYS A 258 23.78 -2.49 10.85
C CYS A 258 22.81 -1.65 10.02
N VAL A 259 22.67 -0.38 10.40
CA VAL A 259 21.90 0.63 9.67
C VAL A 259 22.86 1.68 9.16
N THR A 260 22.82 2.00 7.88
CA THR A 260 23.60 3.09 7.30
C THR A 260 22.81 4.40 7.26
N ALA A 261 23.50 5.52 7.07
CA ALA A 261 22.85 6.83 6.92
C ALA A 261 21.81 6.84 5.78
N ASP A 262 22.10 6.18 4.65
CA ASP A 262 21.20 6.10 3.48
C ASP A 262 19.91 5.31 3.81
N GLU A 263 20.03 4.22 4.57
CA GLU A 263 18.89 3.40 5.02
C GLU A 263 18.00 4.13 6.02
N LEU A 264 18.48 5.20 6.66
CA LEU A 264 17.68 6.02 7.56
C LEU A 264 16.94 7.17 6.85
N LEU A 265 17.33 7.51 5.62
CA LEU A 265 16.81 8.68 4.92
C LEU A 265 15.32 8.59 4.55
N PHE A 266 14.72 7.39 4.50
CA PHE A 266 13.28 7.26 4.24
C PHE A 266 12.41 7.90 5.33
N LEU A 267 12.95 8.08 6.54
CA LEU A 267 12.26 8.78 7.63
C LEU A 267 12.25 10.31 7.45
N GLU A 268 13.00 10.85 6.48
CA GLU A 268 13.03 12.28 6.21
C GLU A 268 11.79 12.71 5.44
N SER A 269 10.91 13.42 6.15
CA SER A 269 9.67 13.98 5.59
C SER A 269 9.88 15.05 4.52
N ASP A 270 10.99 15.79 4.56
CA ASP A 270 11.34 16.80 3.54
C ASP A 270 12.06 16.12 2.36
N LEU A 271 11.33 15.85 1.29
CA LEU A 271 11.86 15.22 0.08
C LEU A 271 13.06 15.97 -0.51
N ALA A 272 13.06 17.30 -0.46
CA ALA A 272 14.18 18.08 -0.99
C ALA A 272 15.41 17.96 -0.09
N LYS A 273 15.22 17.87 1.23
CA LYS A 273 16.31 17.58 2.17
C LYS A 273 16.82 16.15 1.98
N ARG A 274 15.93 15.18 1.82
CA ARG A 274 16.26 13.78 1.55
C ARG A 274 17.11 13.63 0.29
N ASP A 275 16.72 14.29 -0.80
CA ASP A 275 17.45 14.24 -2.08
C ASP A 275 18.83 14.89 -1.98
N ARG A 276 18.96 15.99 -1.22
CA ARG A 276 20.26 16.61 -0.94
C ARG A 276 21.17 15.67 -0.14
N ALA A 277 20.63 15.08 0.93
CA ALA A 277 21.35 14.14 1.78
C ALA A 277 21.83 12.90 1.01
N ARG A 278 20.97 12.34 0.15
CA ARG A 278 21.33 11.18 -0.69
C ARG A 278 22.51 11.49 -1.61
N LYS A 279 22.47 12.64 -2.29
CA LYS A 279 23.57 13.11 -3.16
C LYS A 279 24.86 13.38 -2.39
N GLU A 280 24.75 13.90 -1.16
CA GLU A 280 25.91 14.13 -0.29
C GLU A 280 26.58 12.81 0.09
N ILE A 281 25.80 11.81 0.52
CA ILE A 281 26.30 10.47 0.87
C ILE A 281 26.95 9.80 -0.35
N GLU A 282 26.32 9.87 -1.52
CA GLU A 282 26.87 9.32 -2.77
C GLU A 282 28.21 9.98 -3.13
N LYS A 283 28.29 11.32 -3.02
CA LYS A 283 29.54 12.05 -3.26
C LYS A 283 30.65 11.66 -2.29
N ILE A 284 30.34 11.49 -1.01
CA ILE A 284 31.32 11.04 0.01
C ILE A 284 31.84 9.64 -0.32
N ARG A 285 30.95 8.73 -0.74
CA ARG A 285 31.31 7.36 -1.16
C ARG A 285 32.24 7.36 -2.38
N GLU A 286 32.00 8.26 -3.35
CA GLU A 286 32.82 8.37 -4.56
C GLU A 286 34.18 9.04 -4.32
N GLN A 287 34.24 10.07 -3.47
CA GLN A 287 35.42 10.91 -3.28
C GLN A 287 36.29 10.48 -2.09
N GLY A 288 35.77 9.59 -1.24
CA GLY A 288 36.35 9.26 0.05
C GLY A 288 36.16 10.39 1.07
N HIS A 289 36.12 10.03 2.35
CA HIS A 289 35.85 10.94 3.48
C HIS A 289 36.75 12.21 3.51
N GLY A 290 37.91 12.20 2.84
CA GLY A 290 38.82 13.36 2.73
C GLY A 290 38.49 14.38 1.63
N GLY A 291 37.45 14.17 0.81
CA GLY A 291 37.04 15.09 -0.26
C GLY A 291 35.99 16.12 0.14
N ALA A 292 35.33 15.94 1.29
CA ALA A 292 34.21 16.79 1.73
C ALA A 292 34.64 18.17 2.26
N ASP A 293 35.88 18.29 2.76
CA ASP A 293 36.47 19.55 3.25
C ASP A 293 37.15 20.38 2.15
N LEU A 294 37.16 19.91 0.90
CA LEU A 294 37.62 20.72 -0.21
C LEU A 294 36.49 21.66 -0.61
N GLU A 295 36.61 22.94 -0.19
CA GLU A 295 35.86 24.05 -0.78
C GLU A 295 35.76 23.85 -2.29
N PRO A 296 34.59 24.08 -2.92
CA PRO A 296 34.48 24.00 -4.36
C PRO A 296 35.55 24.93 -4.95
N LEU A 297 36.43 24.37 -5.78
CA LEU A 297 37.48 25.13 -6.47
C LEU A 297 36.83 26.37 -7.06
N THR A 298 37.16 27.54 -6.48
CA THR A 298 36.69 28.81 -6.99
C THR A 298 37.09 28.88 -8.47
N ALA A 299 36.20 29.38 -9.32
CA ALA A 299 36.29 29.31 -10.78
C ALA A 299 37.58 29.92 -11.41
N GLY A 300 38.50 30.44 -10.60
CA GLY A 300 39.82 30.92 -11.04
C GLY A 300 40.97 29.91 -10.89
N ALA A 301 40.80 28.77 -10.22
CA ALA A 301 41.89 27.80 -10.03
C ALA A 301 42.25 27.06 -11.34
N ASP A 302 41.28 26.81 -12.21
CA ASP A 302 41.47 26.20 -13.53
C ASP A 302 42.26 27.12 -14.49
N ASP A 303 42.08 28.44 -14.39
CA ASP A 303 42.82 29.41 -15.21
C ASP A 303 44.28 29.52 -14.76
N PHE A 304 44.56 29.36 -13.47
CA PHE A 304 45.93 29.39 -12.95
C PHE A 304 46.73 28.17 -13.43
N LEU A 305 46.14 26.97 -13.40
CA LEU A 305 46.80 25.74 -13.88
C LEU A 305 47.08 25.76 -15.39
N LYS A 306 46.20 26.39 -16.19
CA LYS A 306 46.44 26.57 -17.62
C LYS A 306 47.56 27.58 -17.93
N SER A 307 47.78 28.57 -17.05
CA SER A 307 48.86 29.56 -17.22
C SER A 307 50.25 29.06 -16.85
N VAL A 308 50.35 27.98 -16.06
CA VAL A 308 51.64 27.39 -15.67
C VAL A 308 52.08 26.28 -16.63
N TYR A 309 51.16 25.73 -17.43
CA TYR A 309 51.42 24.65 -18.40
C TYR A 309 51.39 25.09 -19.87
N MET A 310 51.31 26.39 -20.17
CA MET A 310 51.59 26.98 -21.48
C MET A 310 52.75 27.98 -21.38
#